data_AF-A0A2W5TT90-F1
#
_entry.id   AF-A0A2W5TT90-F1
#
_cell.length_a   1.000
_cell.length_b   1.000
_cell.length_c   1.000
_cell.angle_alpha   90.00
_cell.angle_beta   90.00
_cell.angle_gamma   90.00
#
_symmetry.space_group_name_H-M   'P 1'
#
loop_
_entity.id
_entity.type
_entity.pdbx_description
1 polymer ?
#
loop_
_entity_poly.entity_id
_entity_poly.type
_entity_poly.pdbx_seq_one_letter_code
_entity_poly.pdbx_strand_id
1 'polypeptide(L)'
;MTNKGYGGGGDDDVTSCHKALKGLPMRKLTAILFLALSAGVAGAAVPDNWFRAINGMWVQPETPRKFFVGWKGQSGDPPFWCAAGDYVIRHLGMRGDTPIFRLSPLPRRGGQGIWFSLDAAGAQDRTGVNVFFRSGPSNSVSANAARSFCDPFLIR
;
A
#
# COMPACT_ATOMS: atom_id res chain seq x y z
N MET A 1 -43.41 -23.91 -0.52
CA MET A 1 -43.09 -22.88 0.48
C MET A 1 -42.94 -21.56 -0.24
N THR A 2 -43.90 -20.67 -0.01
CA THR A 2 -44.08 -19.34 -0.61
C THR A 2 -43.29 -18.28 0.16
N ASN A 3 -42.64 -17.36 -0.56
CA ASN A 3 -42.40 -15.97 -0.14
C ASN A 3 -42.36 -15.15 -1.46
N LYS A 4 -43.39 -14.36 -1.83
CA LYS A 4 -43.69 -12.97 -1.38
C LYS A 4 -42.38 -12.18 -1.16
N GLY A 5 -41.98 -11.18 -1.95
CA GLY A 5 -42.71 -10.25 -2.81
C GLY A 5 -42.67 -8.86 -2.17
N TYR A 6 -41.82 -7.96 -2.70
CA TYR A 6 -41.80 -6.49 -2.56
C TYR A 6 -40.77 -5.99 -3.60
N GLY A 7 -41.02 -5.19 -4.64
CA GLY A 7 -42.22 -4.44 -5.02
C GLY A 7 -42.08 -2.94 -4.69
N GLY A 8 -41.63 -2.14 -5.67
CA GLY A 8 -42.13 -0.77 -5.87
C GLY A 8 -41.18 0.41 -5.59
N GLY A 9 -41.01 1.25 -6.62
CA GLY A 9 -40.48 2.62 -6.55
C GLY A 9 -39.56 2.90 -7.74
N GLY A 10 -39.97 3.52 -8.84
CA GLY A 10 -41.07 4.48 -9.06
C GLY A 10 -40.51 5.48 -10.08
N ASP A 11 -40.44 5.03 -11.34
CA ASP A 11 -40.01 5.81 -12.50
C ASP A 11 -41.19 6.63 -13.02
N ASP A 12 -41.53 7.73 -12.34
CA ASP A 12 -42.64 8.58 -12.74
C ASP A 12 -42.50 10.02 -12.24
N ASP A 13 -41.67 10.84 -12.90
CA ASP A 13 -41.83 12.30 -12.83
C ASP A 13 -41.24 13.11 -14.01
N VAL A 14 -41.34 12.59 -15.25
CA VAL A 14 -40.90 13.32 -16.47
C VAL A 14 -42.07 13.87 -17.29
N THR A 15 -43.31 13.83 -16.80
CA THR A 15 -44.51 14.27 -17.56
C THR A 15 -45.41 15.23 -16.81
N SER A 16 -44.82 16.17 -16.05
CA SER A 16 -45.56 17.34 -15.55
C SER A 16 -44.82 18.67 -15.75
N CYS A 17 -44.10 18.80 -16.87
CA CYS A 17 -43.76 20.08 -17.48
C CYS A 17 -44.82 20.40 -18.54
N HIS A 18 -45.95 21.05 -18.19
CA HIS A 18 -46.72 21.85 -19.18
C HIS A 18 -47.83 22.76 -18.61
N LYS A 19 -48.06 22.88 -17.30
CA LYS A 19 -49.21 23.66 -16.80
C LYS A 19 -48.97 24.58 -15.60
N ALA A 20 -47.82 25.25 -15.53
CA ALA A 20 -47.58 26.29 -14.51
C ALA A 20 -46.64 27.44 -14.95
N LEU A 21 -46.70 27.86 -16.22
CA LEU A 21 -46.02 29.09 -16.71
C LEU A 21 -47.05 30.17 -17.08
N LYS A 22 -47.87 30.57 -16.10
CA LYS A 22 -48.71 31.78 -16.19
C LYS A 22 -48.42 32.67 -14.99
N GLY A 23 -47.61 33.70 -15.21
CA GLY A 23 -47.40 34.78 -14.23
C GLY A 23 -45.93 35.14 -14.02
N LEU A 24 -45.30 35.77 -15.02
CA LEU A 24 -44.06 36.51 -14.79
C LEU A 24 -44.39 37.94 -14.32
N PRO A 25 -44.02 38.35 -13.09
CA PRO A 25 -43.82 39.76 -12.80
C PRO A 25 -42.45 40.21 -13.33
N MET A 26 -42.54 41.06 -14.34
CA MET A 26 -41.47 41.80 -14.99
C MET A 26 -40.86 42.80 -13.99
N ARG A 27 -39.79 42.44 -13.28
CA ARG A 27 -38.90 43.39 -12.58
C ARG A 27 -37.62 42.71 -12.06
N LYS A 28 -36.51 43.09 -12.70
CA LYS A 28 -35.13 43.09 -12.18
C LYS A 28 -34.65 41.80 -11.53
N LEU A 29 -33.77 41.07 -12.21
CA LEU A 29 -32.53 40.57 -11.60
C LEU A 29 -31.60 40.06 -12.71
N THR A 30 -30.55 40.85 -12.90
CA THR A 30 -29.36 40.58 -13.70
C THR A 30 -28.87 39.15 -13.40
N ALA A 31 -28.78 38.34 -14.45
CA ALA A 31 -28.39 36.93 -14.37
C ALA A 31 -27.00 36.76 -13.74
N ILE A 32 -26.94 36.13 -12.57
CA ILE A 32 -25.70 35.58 -12.04
C ILE A 32 -25.57 34.16 -12.60
N LEU A 33 -24.80 34.05 -13.68
CA LEU A 33 -24.42 32.77 -14.29
C LEU A 33 -23.33 32.11 -13.43
N PHE A 34 -23.71 31.39 -12.38
CA PHE A 34 -22.79 30.50 -11.67
C PHE A 34 -22.65 29.19 -12.48
N LEU A 35 -21.66 29.14 -13.37
CA LEU A 35 -21.21 27.90 -14.01
C LEU A 35 -20.41 27.09 -12.97
N ALA A 36 -21.07 26.20 -12.25
CA ALA A 36 -20.42 25.29 -11.31
C ALA A 36 -19.67 24.20 -12.08
N LEU A 37 -18.38 24.43 -12.35
CA LEU A 37 -17.46 23.44 -12.89
C LEU A 37 -16.94 22.56 -11.73
N SER A 38 -17.72 21.57 -11.31
CA SER A 38 -17.26 20.55 -10.37
C SER A 38 -16.39 19.52 -11.09
N ALA A 39 -15.09 19.81 -11.18
CA ALA A 39 -14.08 18.84 -11.57
C ALA A 39 -14.05 17.69 -10.54
N GLY A 40 -14.48 16.50 -10.96
CA GLY A 40 -14.38 15.28 -10.16
C GLY A 40 -12.93 14.95 -9.86
N VAL A 41 -12.54 15.07 -8.60
CA VAL A 41 -11.25 14.57 -8.11
C VAL A 41 -11.39 13.05 -8.02
N ALA A 42 -10.90 12.33 -9.03
CA ALA A 42 -10.73 10.88 -8.95
C ALA A 42 -9.70 10.59 -7.84
N GLY A 43 -10.20 10.23 -6.66
CA GLY A 43 -9.34 9.77 -5.57
C GLY A 43 -8.55 8.56 -6.05
N ALA A 44 -7.23 8.65 -6.09
CA ALA A 44 -6.37 7.49 -6.27
C ALA A 44 -6.69 6.52 -5.12
N ALA A 45 -7.29 5.38 -5.44
CA ALA A 45 -7.35 4.26 -4.52
C ALA A 45 -5.89 3.89 -4.19
N VAL A 46 -5.42 4.25 -3.00
CA VAL A 46 -4.18 3.67 -2.48
C VAL A 46 -4.47 2.18 -2.29
N PRO A 47 -3.74 1.28 -2.97
CA PRO A 47 -3.92 -0.13 -2.73
C PRO A 47 -3.53 -0.41 -1.28
N ASP A 48 -4.48 -0.87 -0.48
CA ASP A 48 -4.20 -1.47 0.82
C ASP A 48 -3.71 -2.91 0.60
N ASN A 49 -2.60 -3.06 -0.12
CA ASN A 49 -2.04 -4.36 -0.47
C ASN A 49 -0.97 -4.77 0.55
N TRP A 50 -1.41 -5.08 1.76
CA TRP A 50 -0.55 -5.69 2.78
C TRP A 50 -0.19 -7.10 2.35
N PHE A 51 1.11 -7.37 2.24
CA PHE A 51 1.63 -8.71 1.99
C PHE A 51 1.98 -9.39 3.31
N ARG A 52 1.52 -10.64 3.48
CA ARG A 52 1.87 -11.47 4.62
C ARG A 52 3.03 -12.40 4.25
N ALA A 53 4.20 -12.14 4.82
CA ALA A 53 5.38 -12.98 4.63
C ALA A 53 5.23 -14.36 5.30
N ILE A 54 6.05 -15.35 4.92
CA ILE A 54 6.03 -16.69 5.51
C ILE A 54 6.24 -16.73 7.02
N ASN A 55 7.01 -15.80 7.59
CA ASN A 55 7.16 -15.67 9.05
C ASN A 55 5.97 -14.94 9.72
N GLY A 56 4.93 -14.64 8.96
CA GLY A 56 3.71 -14.01 9.40
C GLY A 56 3.87 -12.54 9.80
N MET A 57 4.93 -11.87 9.32
CA MET A 57 5.04 -10.42 9.40
C MET A 57 4.39 -9.76 8.21
N TRP A 58 4.00 -8.51 8.41
CA TRP A 58 3.32 -7.72 7.41
C TRP A 58 4.29 -6.80 6.68
N VAL A 59 4.15 -6.75 5.36
CA VAL A 59 4.89 -5.86 4.47
C VAL A 59 3.89 -4.93 3.79
N GLN A 60 4.09 -3.62 3.96
CA GLN A 60 3.30 -2.58 3.34
C GLN A 60 4.15 -1.94 2.23
N PRO A 61 3.79 -2.11 0.95
CA PRO A 61 4.46 -1.40 -0.13
C PRO A 61 4.09 0.08 -0.11
N GLU A 62 5.07 0.93 -0.37
CA GLU A 62 4.87 2.37 -0.61
C GLU A 62 5.02 2.67 -2.10
N THR A 63 6.00 2.05 -2.74
CA THR A 63 6.20 2.07 -4.18
C THR A 63 6.60 0.66 -4.66
N PRO A 64 6.70 0.40 -5.97
CA PRO A 64 7.22 -0.87 -6.47
C PRO A 64 8.64 -1.21 -6.00
N ARG A 65 9.39 -0.23 -5.46
CA ARG A 65 10.78 -0.38 -5.04
C ARG A 65 11.03 -0.06 -3.58
N LYS A 66 10.06 0.53 -2.86
CA LYS A 66 10.17 0.92 -1.45
C LYS A 66 9.01 0.32 -0.65
N PHE A 67 9.33 -0.29 0.48
CA PHE A 67 8.34 -0.97 1.30
C PHE A 67 8.72 -0.97 2.78
N PHE A 68 7.71 -1.03 3.63
CA PHE A 68 7.83 -1.07 5.08
C PHE A 68 7.52 -2.47 5.59
N VAL A 69 8.35 -2.98 6.50
CA VAL A 69 8.08 -4.22 7.22
C VAL A 69 7.70 -3.88 8.65
N GLY A 70 6.46 -4.21 9.00
CA GLY A 70 5.86 -3.91 10.30
C GLY A 70 6.50 -4.71 11.43
N TRP A 71 6.57 -4.11 12.61
CA TRP A 71 7.05 -4.77 13.82
C TRP A 71 6.05 -5.83 14.31
N LYS A 72 6.56 -6.98 14.74
CA LYS A 72 5.78 -8.05 15.38
C LYS A 72 6.57 -8.63 16.55
N GLY A 73 6.26 -8.19 17.77
CA GLY A 73 6.90 -8.72 19.00
C GLY A 73 8.41 -8.48 19.08
N GLN A 74 9.13 -9.14 19.97
CA GLN A 74 10.59 -8.97 20.15
C GLN A 74 11.44 -9.55 19.00
N SER A 75 11.15 -9.16 17.76
CA SER A 75 11.92 -9.55 16.59
C SER A 75 13.23 -8.75 16.54
N GLY A 76 14.37 -9.45 16.48
CA GLY A 76 15.65 -8.88 16.04
C GLY A 76 15.59 -8.47 14.56
N ASP A 77 16.71 -8.09 13.96
CA ASP A 77 16.75 -7.72 12.54
C ASP A 77 16.53 -8.89 11.55
N PRO A 78 16.93 -10.16 11.81
CA PRO A 78 16.76 -11.26 10.84
C PRO A 78 15.31 -11.52 10.38
N PRO A 79 14.28 -11.52 11.25
CA PRO A 79 12.89 -11.63 10.81
C PRO A 79 12.48 -10.56 9.78
N PHE A 80 12.96 -9.31 9.91
CA PHE A 80 12.67 -8.25 8.94
C PHE A 80 13.27 -8.56 7.57
N TRP A 81 14.49 -9.08 7.54
CA TRP A 81 15.11 -9.53 6.30
C TRP A 81 14.38 -10.73 5.69
N CYS A 82 13.91 -11.68 6.51
CA CYS A 82 13.05 -12.77 6.02
C CYS A 82 11.81 -12.23 5.28
N ALA A 83 11.07 -11.31 5.91
CA ALA A 83 9.86 -10.76 5.31
C ALA A 83 10.16 -9.95 4.03
N ALA A 84 11.25 -9.18 4.03
CA ALA A 84 11.70 -8.44 2.85
C ALA A 84 12.06 -9.36 1.68
N GLY A 85 12.85 -10.42 1.93
CA GLY A 85 13.23 -11.38 0.89
C GLY A 85 12.04 -12.16 0.34
N ASP A 86 11.12 -12.58 1.21
CA ASP A 86 9.90 -13.29 0.81
C ASP A 86 8.98 -12.39 -0.02
N TYR A 87 8.84 -11.11 0.35
CA TYR A 87 8.10 -10.11 -0.42
C TYR A 87 8.69 -9.90 -1.82
N VAL A 88 9.99 -9.67 -1.93
CA VAL A 88 10.65 -9.46 -3.23
C VAL A 88 10.52 -10.66 -4.16
N ILE A 89 10.68 -11.87 -3.63
CA ILE A 89 10.61 -13.10 -4.43
C ILE A 89 9.17 -13.47 -4.79
N ARG A 90 8.26 -13.49 -3.80
CA ARG A 90 6.92 -14.06 -4.00
C ARG A 90 5.85 -13.04 -4.40
N HIS A 91 5.97 -11.79 -3.93
CA HIS A 91 5.00 -10.75 -4.25
C HIS A 91 5.42 -9.99 -5.52
N LEU A 92 6.69 -9.57 -5.60
CA LEU A 92 7.20 -8.84 -6.76
C LEU A 92 7.68 -9.75 -7.91
N GLY A 93 7.85 -11.05 -7.66
CA GLY A 93 8.29 -12.01 -8.68
C GLY A 93 9.73 -11.79 -9.16
N MET A 94 10.57 -11.12 -8.36
CA MET A 94 11.93 -10.76 -8.75
C MET A 94 12.92 -11.89 -8.48
N ARG A 95 14.07 -11.82 -9.14
CA ARG A 95 15.15 -12.83 -9.02
C ARG A 95 15.76 -12.82 -7.61
N GLY A 96 16.26 -13.97 -7.17
CA GLY A 96 16.88 -14.14 -5.86
C GLY A 96 18.18 -13.34 -5.63
N ASP A 97 18.85 -12.92 -6.70
CA ASP A 97 20.04 -12.05 -6.67
C ASP A 97 19.70 -10.55 -6.55
N THR A 98 18.42 -10.18 -6.54
CA THR A 98 17.97 -8.79 -6.41
C THR A 98 18.47 -8.20 -5.08
N PRO A 99 19.20 -7.07 -5.09
CA PRO A 99 19.69 -6.43 -3.87
C PRO A 99 18.56 -5.72 -3.13
N ILE A 100 18.52 -5.91 -1.82
CA ILE A 100 17.61 -5.23 -0.89
C ILE A 100 18.44 -4.37 0.05
N PHE A 101 18.07 -3.10 0.17
CA PHE A 101 18.74 -2.11 0.99
C PHE A 101 17.86 -1.75 2.18
N ARG A 102 18.51 -1.57 3.34
CA ARG A 102 17.85 -1.02 4.53
C ARG A 102 17.92 0.50 4.47
N LEU A 103 16.77 1.17 4.67
CA LEU A 103 16.68 2.62 4.78
C LEU A 103 16.66 3.10 6.24
N SER A 104 16.06 2.32 7.15
CA SER A 104 15.94 2.72 8.56
C SER A 104 17.29 2.71 9.28
N PRO A 105 17.60 3.72 10.12
CA PRO A 105 18.87 3.83 10.81
C PRO A 105 19.13 2.69 11.83
N LEU A 106 20.40 2.54 12.21
CA LEU A 106 20.85 1.68 13.31
C LEU A 106 21.31 2.55 14.50
N PRO A 107 21.16 2.10 15.77
CA PRO A 107 20.42 0.91 16.21
C PRO A 107 18.90 1.14 16.14
N ARG A 108 18.15 0.09 15.83
CA ARG A 108 16.68 0.14 15.84
C ARG A 108 16.17 0.10 17.28
N ARG A 109 15.21 0.96 17.63
CA ARG A 109 14.54 0.87 18.94
C ARG A 109 13.48 -0.23 18.91
N GLY A 110 13.23 -0.87 20.06
CA GLY A 110 12.12 -1.82 20.19
C GLY A 110 10.78 -1.20 19.75
N GLY A 111 9.91 -1.99 19.15
CA GLY A 111 8.62 -1.52 18.63
C GLY A 111 8.65 -0.90 17.24
N GLN A 112 9.82 -0.66 16.65
CA GLN A 112 9.94 -0.05 15.32
C GLN A 112 10.02 -1.11 14.21
N GLY A 113 9.32 -0.85 13.10
CA GLY A 113 9.52 -1.58 11.85
C GLY A 113 10.75 -1.11 11.08
N ILE A 114 10.96 -1.64 9.87
CA ILE A 114 12.10 -1.31 9.02
C ILE A 114 11.62 -0.96 7.61
N TRP A 115 12.11 0.18 7.12
CA TRP A 115 11.99 0.57 5.72
C TRP A 115 13.08 -0.07 4.89
N PHE A 116 12.68 -0.64 3.76
CA PHE A 116 13.56 -1.23 2.77
C PHE A 116 13.35 -0.60 1.40
N SER A 117 14.37 -0.72 0.56
CA SER A 117 14.38 -0.27 -0.83
C SER A 117 15.08 -1.29 -1.72
N LEU A 118 14.72 -1.32 -3.00
CA LEU A 118 15.46 -2.00 -4.06
C LEU A 118 16.49 -1.07 -4.74
N ASP A 119 16.49 0.21 -4.35
CA ASP A 119 17.45 1.22 -4.77
C ASP A 119 18.44 1.54 -3.65
N ALA A 120 19.69 1.81 -4.02
CA ALA A 120 20.74 2.17 -3.07
C ALA A 120 20.57 3.59 -2.50
N ALA A 121 19.71 4.43 -3.09
CA ALA A 121 19.48 5.79 -2.65
C ALA A 121 18.92 5.82 -1.21
N GLY A 122 19.63 6.51 -0.30
CA GLY A 122 19.26 6.57 1.11
C GLY A 122 19.50 5.27 1.91
N ALA A 123 20.17 4.29 1.31
CA ALA A 123 20.57 3.08 2.00
C ALA A 123 21.53 3.40 3.16
N GLN A 124 21.33 2.73 4.29
CA GLN A 124 22.29 2.77 5.39
C GLN A 124 23.60 2.07 4.99
N ASP A 125 24.69 2.41 5.68
CA ASP A 125 26.00 1.79 5.45
C ASP A 125 26.04 0.32 5.87
N ARG A 126 25.15 -0.10 6.77
CA ARG A 126 25.10 -1.45 7.32
C ARG A 126 23.68 -2.02 7.26
N THR A 127 23.61 -3.33 7.05
CA THR A 127 22.36 -4.10 6.96
C THR A 127 21.77 -4.41 8.35
N GLY A 128 22.60 -4.47 9.39
CA GLY A 128 22.22 -4.91 10.74
C GLY A 128 22.13 -6.43 10.89
N VAL A 129 22.53 -7.19 9.86
CA VAL A 129 22.63 -8.66 9.90
C VAL A 129 23.96 -9.12 9.31
N ASN A 130 24.47 -10.23 9.85
CA ASN A 130 25.65 -10.89 9.31
C ASN A 130 25.24 -11.78 8.13
N VAL A 131 25.83 -11.53 6.97
CA VAL A 131 25.57 -12.29 5.74
C VAL A 131 26.89 -12.89 5.28
N PHE A 132 27.01 -14.21 5.38
CA PHE A 132 28.24 -14.94 5.02
C PHE A 132 28.40 -15.07 3.50
N PHE A 133 27.29 -15.30 2.79
CA PHE A 133 27.27 -15.42 1.33
C PHE A 133 26.63 -14.17 0.74
N ARG A 134 27.47 -13.17 0.46
CA ARG A 134 27.03 -11.88 -0.08
C ARG A 134 27.10 -11.89 -1.60
N SER A 135 26.01 -11.46 -2.24
CA SER A 135 25.97 -11.07 -3.64
C SER A 135 25.48 -9.63 -3.72
N GLY A 136 26.08 -8.82 -4.59
CA GLY A 136 25.78 -7.39 -4.72
C GLY A 136 26.54 -6.48 -3.75
N PRO A 137 26.10 -5.20 -3.60
CA PRO A 137 26.77 -4.19 -2.78
C PRO A 137 26.96 -4.58 -1.31
N SER A 138 27.99 -4.03 -0.66
CA SER A 138 28.39 -4.29 0.73
C SER A 138 27.35 -3.88 1.79
N ASN A 139 26.43 -2.98 1.44
CA ASN A 139 25.34 -2.52 2.29
C ASN A 139 23.95 -3.05 1.90
N SER A 140 23.91 -4.09 1.06
CA SER A 140 22.67 -4.75 0.61
C SER A 140 22.57 -6.19 1.11
N VAL A 141 21.41 -6.83 0.96
CA VAL A 141 21.27 -8.29 1.09
C VAL A 141 20.49 -8.78 -0.12
N SER A 142 20.96 -9.82 -0.79
CA SER A 142 20.19 -10.40 -1.91
C SER A 142 18.87 -10.98 -1.41
N ALA A 143 17.83 -10.94 -2.22
CA ALA A 143 16.51 -11.43 -1.82
C ALA A 143 16.52 -12.88 -1.32
N ASN A 144 17.37 -13.74 -1.91
CA ASN A 144 17.51 -15.13 -1.48
C ASN A 144 18.23 -15.26 -0.13
N ALA A 145 19.31 -14.49 0.08
CA ALA A 145 19.99 -14.45 1.37
C ALA A 145 19.08 -13.87 2.46
N ALA A 146 18.29 -12.85 2.14
CA ALA A 146 17.30 -12.28 3.04
C ALA A 146 16.22 -13.32 3.40
N ARG A 147 15.71 -14.08 2.42
CA ARG A 147 14.73 -15.15 2.64
C ARG A 147 15.29 -16.34 3.43
N SER A 148 16.60 -16.59 3.43
CA SER A 148 17.19 -17.64 4.29
C SER A 148 17.04 -17.36 5.79
N PHE A 149 16.81 -16.11 6.20
CA PHE A 149 16.48 -15.80 7.59
C PHE A 149 15.07 -16.24 8.00
N CYS A 150 14.30 -16.83 7.09
CA CYS A 150 12.99 -17.40 7.40
C CYS A 150 13.06 -18.76 8.11
N ASP A 151 14.27 -19.32 8.27
CA ASP A 151 14.46 -20.56 9.02
C ASP A 151 14.04 -20.38 10.49
N PRO A 152 13.14 -21.22 11.03
CA PRO A 152 12.70 -21.14 12.43
C PRO A 152 13.85 -21.18 13.45
N PHE A 153 14.99 -21.77 13.13
CA PHE A 153 16.16 -21.78 14.02
C PHE A 153 16.82 -20.40 14.15
N LEU A 154 16.65 -19.49 13.18
CA LEU A 154 17.22 -18.13 13.18
C LEU A 154 16.27 -17.06 13.74
N ILE A 155 15.02 -17.43 14.06
CA ILE A 155 13.95 -16.52 14.48
C ILE A 155 13.68 -16.61 15.99
N ARG A 156 14.38 -17.50 16.70
CA ARG A 156 14.17 -17.78 18.13
C ARG A 156 14.85 -16.80 19.08
#